data_AF-A0A2V7WZP7-F1
#
_entry.id   AF-A0A2V7WZP7-F1
#
_cell.length_a   1.000
_cell.length_b   1.000
_cell.length_c   1.000
_cell.angle_alpha   90.00
_cell.angle_beta   90.00
_cell.angle_gamma   90.00
#
_symmetry.space_group_name_H-M   'P 1'
#
loop_
_entity.id
_entity.type
_entity.pdbx_description
1 polymer ?
#
loop_
_entity_poly.entity_id
_entity_poly.type
_entity_poly.pdbx_seq_one_letter_code
_entity_poly.pdbx_strand_id
1 'polypeptide(L)'
;MVVLLALDLLAAFLPALPAPGLPGLALVAATLGFAEAGAGYIPDWVKWNYEGIESKGQYPVLQQIMAALKGSLADPRVGYEHSPSYDVFGSMRIFESLPRLAGRATLEGVLLQTAVTSPFVYYIQSLVSEQGTSVIPGYSYPDSDPVRGTARLDLFNVRDFLAVSEKVKAALDKDPRWKRLFVLDPYVIYRRTDPPGGYVRVPKFRPVLIETENWKKDFHRWFDKDGLLDVPLVAARTVPASARGFFPLSTSSPTDLPRVPETSRCAVTEKVSSLEIEFTTTCPGLPHYISVAYHPNWRAEGAAGVFLASPAFMMVVPQQPVVRLRFGRTAIDWVGIVATLAGIGLCFAMPRRSDDTSRELSPAAARRFQAATRILLAFALVVIAVSVVRKVGAQYFARRGWQAFEAQDYPRARREYERTLLFGRGHASSADAMFWRASSLFRMNDCAGAIPAYDELIARVPENVWAPESQYQIGICQQRLGQPAAAAAAFRRTVDQYESSRWSGLAADRLRELEAIPWQGTR
;
A
#
# COMPACT_ATOMS: atom_id res chain seq x y z
N MET A 1 18.03 -11.40 6.95
CA MET A 1 18.18 -12.84 6.61
C MET A 1 19.59 -13.19 6.15
N VAL A 2 20.19 -12.50 5.17
CA VAL A 2 21.56 -12.76 4.68
C VAL A 2 22.64 -12.63 5.77
N VAL A 3 22.54 -11.61 6.64
CA VAL A 3 23.52 -11.40 7.74
C VAL A 3 23.46 -12.51 8.79
N LEU A 4 22.26 -12.98 9.14
CA LEU A 4 22.09 -14.08 10.11
C LEU A 4 22.57 -15.41 9.52
N LEU A 5 22.29 -15.67 8.23
CA LEU A 5 22.85 -16.83 7.51
C LEU A 5 24.37 -16.75 7.39
N ALA A 6 24.94 -15.56 7.19
CA ALA A 6 26.39 -15.36 7.14
C ALA A 6 27.04 -15.56 8.51
N LEU A 7 26.40 -15.09 9.58
CA LEU A 7 26.84 -15.29 10.96
C LEU A 7 26.73 -16.76 11.38
N ASP A 8 25.67 -17.46 10.98
CA ASP A 8 25.47 -18.89 11.24
C ASP A 8 26.49 -19.73 10.46
N LEU A 9 26.78 -19.38 9.20
CA LEU A 9 27.87 -19.98 8.43
C LEU A 9 29.25 -19.71 9.08
N LEU A 10 29.50 -18.49 9.55
CA LEU A 10 30.73 -18.10 10.24
C LEU A 10 30.90 -18.83 11.57
N ALA A 11 29.83 -18.97 12.35
CA ALA A 11 29.80 -19.69 13.62
C ALA A 11 30.04 -21.20 13.42
N ALA A 12 29.50 -21.77 12.34
CA ALA A 12 29.76 -23.16 11.96
C ALA A 12 31.19 -23.39 11.44
N PHE A 13 31.87 -22.34 10.94
CA PHE A 13 33.20 -22.44 10.31
C PHE A 13 34.36 -22.12 11.25
N LEU A 14 34.16 -21.23 12.23
CA LEU A 14 35.17 -20.81 13.20
C LEU A 14 35.88 -21.98 13.94
N PRO A 15 35.16 -23.04 14.35
CA PRO A 15 35.78 -24.18 15.06
C PRO A 15 36.65 -25.08 14.17
N ALA A 16 36.53 -25.00 12.84
CA ALA A 16 37.23 -25.87 11.89
C ALA A 16 38.59 -25.33 11.42
N LEU A 17 38.98 -24.13 11.88
CA LEU A 17 40.27 -23.52 11.56
C LEU A 17 41.32 -23.92 12.61
N PRO A 18 42.45 -24.53 12.21
CA PRO A 18 43.51 -24.90 13.15
C PRO A 18 44.17 -23.63 13.70
N ALA A 19 43.92 -23.37 14.99
CA ALA A 19 44.11 -22.09 15.70
C ALA A 19 43.25 -20.94 15.13
N PRO A 20 42.44 -20.23 15.93
CA PRO A 20 41.64 -19.11 15.45
C PRO A 20 42.57 -17.91 15.29
N GLY A 21 43.40 -17.95 14.23
CA GLY A 21 44.40 -16.96 13.95
C GLY A 21 43.73 -15.61 13.78
N LEU A 22 44.38 -14.59 14.32
CA LEU A 22 44.12 -13.16 14.13
C LEU A 22 43.47 -12.77 12.80
N PRO A 23 43.76 -13.38 11.62
CA PRO A 23 43.05 -13.07 10.36
C PRO A 23 41.54 -13.34 10.36
N GLY A 24 41.06 -14.41 11.01
CA GLY A 24 39.63 -14.72 11.08
C GLY A 24 38.87 -13.73 11.96
N LEU A 25 39.45 -13.39 13.11
CA LEU A 25 38.96 -12.33 13.99
C LEU A 25 39.03 -10.95 13.32
N ALA A 26 40.11 -10.67 12.58
CA ALA A 26 40.26 -9.43 11.81
C ALA A 26 39.24 -9.33 10.68
N LEU A 27 38.89 -10.43 10.01
CA LEU A 27 37.85 -10.44 8.97
C LEU A 27 36.45 -10.22 9.58
N VAL A 28 36.13 -10.86 10.71
CA VAL A 28 34.87 -10.62 11.44
C VAL A 28 34.81 -9.17 11.91
N ALA A 29 35.89 -8.65 12.53
CA ALA A 29 35.97 -7.27 12.97
C ALA A 29 35.87 -6.27 11.80
N ALA A 30 36.51 -6.56 10.65
CA ALA A 30 36.40 -5.74 9.44
C ALA A 30 35.00 -5.80 8.83
N THR A 31 34.33 -6.95 8.88
CA THR A 31 32.94 -7.12 8.40
C THR A 31 31.97 -6.36 9.30
N LEU A 32 32.12 -6.46 10.62
CA LEU A 32 31.33 -5.70 11.60
C LEU A 32 31.61 -4.20 11.47
N GLY A 33 32.88 -3.79 11.36
CA GLY A 33 33.27 -2.39 11.16
C GLY A 33 32.77 -1.82 9.84
N PHE A 34 32.77 -2.60 8.75
CA PHE A 34 32.17 -2.21 7.48
C PHE A 34 30.65 -2.11 7.56
N ALA A 35 29.98 -3.06 8.23
CA ALA A 35 28.55 -3.02 8.46
C ALA A 35 28.13 -1.79 9.29
N GLU A 36 28.89 -1.49 10.34
CA GLU A 36 28.70 -0.32 11.21
C GLU A 36 28.95 0.99 10.45
N ALA A 37 30.06 1.09 9.70
CA ALA A 37 30.35 2.26 8.87
C ALA A 37 29.31 2.45 7.74
N GLY A 38 28.69 1.37 7.28
CA GLY A 38 27.58 1.39 6.32
C GLY A 38 26.20 1.60 6.95
N ALA A 39 26.08 1.59 8.28
CA ALA A 39 24.80 1.56 8.97
C ALA A 39 24.02 2.88 8.83
N GLY A 40 24.69 4.04 8.70
CA GLY A 40 24.03 5.32 8.43
C GLY A 40 22.88 5.62 9.42
N TYR A 41 21.64 5.70 8.92
CA TYR A 41 20.45 5.96 9.74
C TYR A 41 19.89 4.71 10.44
N ILE A 42 20.44 3.52 10.20
CA ILE A 42 19.92 2.24 10.72
C ILE A 42 19.90 2.21 12.26
N PRO A 43 20.93 2.65 13.00
CA PRO A 43 20.87 2.65 14.47
C PRO A 43 19.71 3.50 15.01
N ASP A 44 19.52 4.70 14.46
CA ASP A 44 18.41 5.58 14.82
C ASP A 44 17.05 4.97 14.42
N TRP A 45 16.98 4.35 13.24
CA TRP A 45 15.78 3.64 12.79
C TRP A 45 15.45 2.44 13.70
N VAL A 46 16.45 1.64 14.09
CA VAL A 46 16.27 0.52 15.02
C VAL A 46 15.80 1.07 16.36
N LYS A 47 16.49 2.07 16.92
CA LYS A 47 16.06 2.70 18.17
C LYS A 47 14.62 3.18 18.05
N TRP A 48 14.29 3.95 17.03
CA TRP A 48 12.96 4.52 16.80
C TRP A 48 11.86 3.46 16.73
N ASN A 49 12.09 2.33 16.07
CA ASN A 49 11.08 1.28 15.89
C ASN A 49 11.00 0.30 17.07
N TYR A 50 12.09 0.14 17.85
CA TYR A 50 12.16 -0.85 18.92
C TYR A 50 12.13 -0.26 20.34
N GLU A 51 12.21 1.07 20.52
CA GLU A 51 12.10 1.71 21.83
C GLU A 51 10.68 1.71 22.44
N GLY A 52 9.68 1.24 21.68
CA GLY A 52 8.28 1.23 22.08
C GLY A 52 7.57 2.57 21.84
N ILE A 53 6.25 2.54 21.80
CA ILE A 53 5.45 3.77 21.66
C ILE A 53 5.38 4.54 22.99
N GLU A 54 5.57 3.83 24.09
CA GLU A 54 5.52 4.31 25.47
C GLU A 54 6.68 5.25 25.82
N SER A 55 7.80 5.13 25.11
CA SER A 55 8.97 5.98 25.28
C SER A 55 8.91 7.27 24.45
N LYS A 56 7.92 7.41 23.56
CA LYS A 56 7.74 8.60 22.73
C LYS A 56 7.25 9.75 23.60
N GLY A 57 7.82 10.94 23.40
CA GLY A 57 7.44 12.14 24.18
C GLY A 57 5.95 12.50 24.07
N GLN A 58 5.32 12.19 22.93
CA GLN A 58 3.88 12.41 22.70
C GLN A 58 2.97 11.25 23.13
N TYR A 59 3.50 10.25 23.85
CA TYR A 59 2.70 9.12 24.33
C TYR A 59 1.50 9.52 25.22
N PRO A 60 1.60 10.50 26.14
CA PRO A 60 0.44 10.94 26.93
C PRO A 60 -0.68 11.56 26.08
N VAL A 61 -0.33 12.25 24.99
CA VAL A 61 -1.29 12.80 24.02
C VAL A 61 -1.96 11.66 23.26
N LEU A 62 -1.18 10.67 22.80
CA LEU A 62 -1.72 9.47 22.16
C LEU A 62 -2.72 8.74 23.07
N GLN A 63 -2.39 8.56 24.34
CA GLN A 63 -3.28 7.91 25.31
C GLN A 63 -4.61 8.64 25.48
N GLN A 64 -4.61 9.98 25.50
CA GLN A 64 -5.85 10.77 25.58
C GLN A 64 -6.72 10.57 24.33
N ILE A 65 -6.11 10.58 23.14
CA ILE A 65 -6.82 10.31 21.88
C ILE A 65 -7.41 8.89 21.89
N MET A 66 -6.61 7.87 22.28
CA MET A 66 -7.06 6.48 22.36
C MET A 66 -8.18 6.29 23.39
N ALA A 67 -8.13 6.99 24.52
CA ALA A 67 -9.18 6.97 25.53
C ALA A 67 -10.48 7.58 25.00
N ALA A 68 -10.41 8.70 24.27
CA ALA A 68 -11.56 9.32 23.61
C ALA A 68 -12.18 8.43 22.51
N LEU A 69 -11.36 7.54 21.91
CA LEU A 69 -11.76 6.58 20.89
C LEU A 69 -12.05 5.18 21.44
N LYS A 70 -12.08 4.97 22.76
CA LYS A 70 -12.26 3.62 23.33
C LYS A 70 -13.59 2.98 22.93
N GLY A 71 -13.58 1.66 22.72
CA GLY A 71 -14.77 0.85 22.45
C GLY A 71 -14.43 -0.60 22.09
N SER A 72 -15.21 -1.19 21.20
CA SER A 72 -15.13 -2.59 20.78
C SER A 72 -15.20 -2.74 19.25
N LEU A 73 -14.95 -3.96 18.74
CA LEU A 73 -15.12 -4.28 17.32
C LEU A 73 -16.60 -4.22 16.87
N ALA A 74 -17.55 -4.29 17.81
CA ALA A 74 -18.97 -4.15 17.53
C ALA A 74 -19.40 -2.69 17.37
N ASP A 75 -18.60 -1.74 17.88
CA ASP A 75 -18.88 -0.33 17.66
C ASP A 75 -18.60 0.09 16.21
N PRO A 76 -19.26 1.14 15.72
CA PRO A 76 -18.92 1.76 14.44
C PRO A 76 -17.42 2.09 14.36
N ARG A 77 -16.87 2.04 13.15
CA ARG A 77 -15.45 2.30 12.89
C ARG A 77 -15.06 3.74 13.22
N VAL A 78 -13.76 3.91 13.40
CA VAL A 78 -13.10 5.22 13.44
C VAL A 78 -12.34 5.41 12.12
N GLY A 79 -12.56 6.55 11.46
CA GLY A 79 -11.70 7.01 10.37
C GLY A 79 -10.67 8.01 10.90
N TYR A 80 -9.59 8.23 10.17
CA TYR A 80 -8.64 9.29 10.50
C TYR A 80 -8.07 9.90 9.22
N GLU A 81 -7.73 11.18 9.28
CA GLU A 81 -6.97 11.88 8.25
C GLU A 81 -5.53 11.34 8.24
N HIS A 82 -5.04 10.92 7.08
CA HIS A 82 -3.64 10.56 6.91
C HIS A 82 -2.75 11.82 6.98
N SER A 83 -1.75 11.82 7.85
CA SER A 83 -0.79 12.92 8.00
C SER A 83 0.58 12.43 8.49
N PRO A 84 1.69 12.89 7.90
CA PRO A 84 3.03 12.67 8.44
C PRO A 84 3.21 13.22 9.86
N SER A 85 2.39 14.19 10.29
CA SER A 85 2.48 14.79 11.62
C SER A 85 2.24 13.78 12.76
N TYR A 86 1.65 12.63 12.48
CA TYR A 86 1.49 11.56 13.46
C TYR A 86 2.77 10.78 13.75
N ASP A 87 3.84 10.99 12.99
CA ASP A 87 5.12 10.30 13.23
C ASP A 87 5.67 10.58 14.63
N VAL A 88 5.30 11.69 15.27
CA VAL A 88 5.61 12.00 16.67
C VAL A 88 5.13 10.92 17.67
N PHE A 89 4.16 10.09 17.29
CA PHE A 89 3.67 8.95 18.06
C PHE A 89 4.46 7.64 17.81
N GLY A 90 5.54 7.70 17.02
CA GLY A 90 6.37 6.57 16.61
C GLY A 90 6.06 6.05 15.21
N SER A 91 4.91 6.41 14.63
CA SER A 91 4.60 6.12 13.23
C SER A 91 3.45 7.01 12.74
N MET A 92 3.57 7.51 11.51
CA MET A 92 2.45 8.18 10.83
C MET A 92 1.19 7.30 10.70
N ARG A 93 1.33 5.97 10.83
CA ARG A 93 0.26 4.96 10.69
C ARG A 93 -0.27 4.45 12.02
N ILE A 94 0.03 5.13 13.13
CA ILE A 94 -0.29 4.66 14.50
C ILE A 94 -1.77 4.28 14.70
N PHE A 95 -2.69 4.98 14.04
CA PHE A 95 -4.13 4.76 14.17
C PHE A 95 -4.65 3.50 13.45
N GLU A 96 -3.82 2.82 12.65
CA GLU A 96 -4.11 1.45 12.19
C GLU A 96 -4.13 0.44 13.36
N SER A 97 -3.49 0.78 14.47
CA SER A 97 -3.44 -0.03 15.70
C SER A 97 -4.63 0.23 16.64
N LEU A 98 -5.65 0.98 16.22
CA LEU A 98 -6.86 1.23 17.02
C LEU A 98 -7.53 -0.04 17.58
N PRO A 99 -7.62 -1.17 16.84
CA PRO A 99 -8.18 -2.41 17.40
C PRO A 99 -7.42 -2.92 18.63
N ARG A 100 -6.12 -2.63 18.70
CA ARG A 100 -5.26 -2.99 19.83
C ARG A 100 -5.25 -1.94 20.93
N LEU A 101 -5.15 -0.66 20.57
CA LEU A 101 -4.93 0.44 21.52
C LEU A 101 -6.22 1.00 22.11
N ALA A 102 -7.31 1.01 21.35
CA ALA A 102 -8.62 1.54 21.76
C ALA A 102 -9.74 0.48 21.74
N GLY A 103 -9.49 -0.71 21.18
CA GLY A 103 -10.46 -1.79 21.06
C GLY A 103 -11.45 -1.62 19.90
N ARG A 104 -11.40 -0.51 19.15
CA ARG A 104 -12.31 -0.20 18.03
C ARG A 104 -11.70 -0.46 16.67
N ALA A 105 -12.54 -0.83 15.72
CA ALA A 105 -12.14 -1.01 14.33
C ALA A 105 -11.81 0.32 13.63
N THR A 106 -10.88 0.25 12.67
CA THR A 106 -10.50 1.34 11.76
C THR A 106 -10.67 0.89 10.31
N LEU A 107 -10.35 1.75 9.34
CA LEU A 107 -10.46 1.46 7.91
C LEU A 107 -9.20 0.80 7.33
N GLU A 108 -8.04 1.29 7.74
CA GLU A 108 -6.76 1.01 7.07
C GLU A 108 -5.92 -0.01 7.84
N GLY A 109 -5.03 -0.70 7.14
CA GLY A 109 -4.06 -1.61 7.73
C GLY A 109 -2.81 -1.74 6.86
N VAL A 110 -1.69 -2.13 7.48
CA VAL A 110 -0.35 -2.13 6.86
C VAL A 110 -0.26 -2.94 5.56
N LEU A 111 -0.96 -4.06 5.49
CA LEU A 111 -0.90 -5.00 4.37
C LEU A 111 -1.87 -4.60 3.25
N LEU A 112 -1.51 -3.56 2.52
CA LEU A 112 -2.33 -2.89 1.49
C LEU A 112 -2.85 -3.84 0.41
N GLN A 113 -2.10 -4.90 0.12
CA GLN A 113 -2.38 -5.82 -0.98
C GLN A 113 -3.24 -7.03 -0.58
N THR A 114 -3.48 -7.26 0.71
CA THR A 114 -4.20 -8.47 1.17
C THR A 114 -5.70 -8.26 1.27
N ALA A 115 -6.14 -7.07 1.69
CA ALA A 115 -7.56 -6.76 1.79
C ALA A 115 -8.13 -6.32 0.42
N VAL A 116 -9.20 -6.98 -0.02
CA VAL A 116 -9.89 -6.63 -1.27
C VAL A 116 -10.56 -5.25 -1.23
N THR A 117 -10.75 -4.68 -0.03
CA THR A 117 -11.29 -3.34 0.20
C THR A 117 -10.24 -2.22 0.09
N SER A 118 -8.94 -2.54 0.03
CA SER A 118 -7.88 -1.53 0.11
C SER A 118 -8.00 -0.40 -0.92
N PRO A 119 -8.26 -0.63 -2.23
CA PRO A 119 -8.39 0.46 -3.20
C PRO A 119 -9.43 1.51 -2.79
N PHE A 120 -10.53 1.08 -2.19
CA PHE A 120 -11.63 1.95 -1.74
C PHE A 120 -11.28 2.71 -0.46
N VAL A 121 -10.55 2.06 0.45
CA VAL A 121 -10.02 2.73 1.65
C VAL A 121 -9.04 3.84 1.27
N TYR A 122 -8.13 3.58 0.34
CA TYR A 122 -7.20 4.61 -0.16
C TYR A 122 -7.89 5.71 -0.97
N TYR A 123 -8.98 5.39 -1.65
CA TYR A 123 -9.86 6.40 -2.26
C TYR A 123 -10.47 7.31 -1.18
N ILE A 124 -10.99 6.74 -0.09
CA ILE A 124 -11.49 7.51 1.06
C ILE A 124 -10.37 8.37 1.65
N GLN A 125 -9.21 7.78 1.93
CA GLN A 125 -8.05 8.46 2.48
C GLN A 125 -7.68 9.70 1.66
N SER A 126 -7.68 9.57 0.33
CA SER A 126 -7.39 10.68 -0.59
C SER A 126 -8.41 11.82 -0.50
N LEU A 127 -9.69 11.51 -0.30
CA LEU A 127 -10.72 12.52 -0.06
C LEU A 127 -10.59 13.20 1.30
N VAL A 128 -10.34 12.43 2.36
CA VAL A 128 -10.48 12.90 3.75
C VAL A 128 -9.18 13.40 4.38
N SER A 129 -8.10 13.48 3.59
CA SER A 129 -6.79 13.92 4.08
C SER A 129 -6.25 15.05 3.22
N GLU A 130 -5.54 16.01 3.81
CA GLU A 130 -4.79 17.00 3.03
C GLU A 130 -3.66 16.33 2.24
N GLN A 131 -2.98 15.35 2.85
CA GLN A 131 -1.88 14.60 2.25
C GLN A 131 -2.30 13.13 2.06
N GLY A 132 -3.24 12.90 1.14
CA GLY A 132 -3.66 11.55 0.75
C GLY A 132 -2.55 10.77 0.03
N THR A 133 -2.68 9.44 0.01
CA THR A 133 -1.70 8.57 -0.65
C THR A 133 -2.31 7.76 -1.80
N SER A 134 -1.56 7.62 -2.91
CA SER A 134 -1.97 6.92 -4.13
C SER A 134 -1.13 5.66 -4.36
N VAL A 135 -1.09 4.80 -3.34
CA VAL A 135 -0.10 3.71 -3.22
C VAL A 135 -0.42 2.44 -4.01
N ILE A 136 -1.66 2.26 -4.50
CA ILE A 136 -2.03 1.05 -5.26
C ILE A 136 -2.07 1.37 -6.75
N PRO A 137 -1.12 0.84 -7.55
CA PRO A 137 -1.06 1.12 -8.98
C PRO A 137 -2.34 0.77 -9.74
N GLY A 138 -2.62 1.56 -10.77
CA GLY A 138 -3.73 1.37 -11.70
C GLY A 138 -5.10 1.84 -11.21
N TYR A 139 -5.23 2.37 -9.98
CA TYR A 139 -6.48 2.99 -9.51
C TYR A 139 -6.38 4.52 -9.58
N SER A 140 -7.53 5.17 -9.82
CA SER A 140 -7.63 6.63 -9.79
C SER A 140 -7.94 7.10 -8.37
N TYR A 141 -7.32 8.19 -7.95
CA TYR A 141 -7.51 8.78 -6.62
C TYR A 141 -7.97 10.23 -6.79
N PRO A 142 -9.00 10.67 -6.06
CA PRO A 142 -9.50 12.03 -6.15
C PRO A 142 -8.63 13.00 -5.35
N ASP A 143 -8.75 14.29 -5.64
CA ASP A 143 -8.27 15.34 -4.76
C ASP A 143 -9.01 15.35 -3.42
N SER A 144 -8.37 15.96 -2.43
CA SER A 144 -8.90 16.12 -1.07
C SER A 144 -10.18 16.96 -1.03
N ASP A 145 -11.28 16.31 -0.67
CA ASP A 145 -12.62 16.84 -0.43
C ASP A 145 -13.29 16.05 0.74
N PRO A 146 -13.11 16.51 1.99
CA PRO A 146 -13.64 15.83 3.17
C PRO A 146 -15.17 15.72 3.20
N VAL A 147 -15.88 16.69 2.59
CA VAL A 147 -17.35 16.70 2.55
C VAL A 147 -17.86 15.57 1.66
N ARG A 148 -17.23 15.38 0.49
CA ARG A 148 -17.49 14.24 -0.42
C ARG A 148 -17.06 12.89 0.16
N GLY A 149 -16.07 12.88 1.06
CA GLY A 149 -15.66 11.69 1.82
C GLY A 149 -16.73 11.14 2.76
N THR A 150 -17.62 11.99 3.28
CA THR A 150 -18.60 11.62 4.32
C THR A 150 -19.50 10.45 3.93
N ALA A 151 -20.08 10.45 2.71
CA ALA A 151 -20.96 9.35 2.27
C ALA A 151 -20.23 8.00 2.17
N ARG A 152 -18.92 8.04 1.89
CA ARG A 152 -18.07 6.84 1.80
C ARG A 152 -17.65 6.35 3.18
N LEU A 153 -17.40 7.27 4.12
CA LEU A 153 -17.22 6.94 5.53
C LEU A 153 -18.47 6.24 6.10
N ASP A 154 -19.68 6.75 5.79
CA ASP A 154 -20.95 6.13 6.18
C ASP A 154 -21.11 4.72 5.57
N LEU A 155 -20.64 4.53 4.33
CA LEU A 155 -20.66 3.22 3.68
C LEU A 155 -19.84 2.18 4.47
N PHE A 156 -18.73 2.60 5.06
CA PHE A 156 -17.86 1.77 5.90
C PHE A 156 -18.24 1.79 7.39
N ASN A 157 -19.45 2.23 7.76
CA ASN A 157 -19.91 2.29 9.14
C ASN A 157 -18.95 3.11 10.05
N VAL A 158 -18.40 4.21 9.54
CA VAL A 158 -17.57 5.12 10.34
C VAL A 158 -18.46 6.12 11.06
N ARG A 159 -18.29 6.24 12.37
CA ARG A 159 -19.01 7.23 13.19
C ARG A 159 -18.12 8.36 13.68
N ASP A 160 -16.88 8.04 14.02
CA ASP A 160 -15.93 9.01 14.57
C ASP A 160 -14.78 9.20 13.59
N PHE A 161 -14.32 10.44 13.40
CA PHE A 161 -13.25 10.78 12.47
C PHE A 161 -12.22 11.68 13.15
N LEU A 162 -10.96 11.26 13.16
CA LEU A 162 -9.84 12.05 13.69
C LEU A 162 -9.25 12.94 12.60
N ALA A 163 -9.27 14.26 12.79
CA ALA A 163 -8.66 15.24 11.88
C ALA A 163 -7.55 16.02 12.58
N VAL A 164 -6.58 16.51 11.79
CA VAL A 164 -5.41 17.26 12.27
C VAL A 164 -5.15 18.54 11.47
N SER A 165 -5.36 18.53 10.15
CA SER A 165 -5.11 19.71 9.31
C SER A 165 -6.21 20.76 9.44
N GLU A 166 -5.85 22.04 9.30
CA GLU A 166 -6.84 23.13 9.28
C GLU A 166 -7.81 22.99 8.10
N LYS A 167 -7.33 22.53 6.93
CA LYS A 167 -8.18 22.29 5.76
C LYS A 167 -9.30 21.30 6.06
N VAL A 168 -8.97 20.15 6.65
CA VAL A 168 -9.96 19.11 6.96
C VAL A 168 -10.86 19.54 8.10
N LYS A 169 -10.31 20.14 9.17
CA LYS A 169 -11.12 20.67 10.29
C LYS A 169 -12.14 21.71 9.81
N ALA A 170 -11.71 22.70 9.03
CA ALA A 170 -12.60 23.74 8.51
C ALA A 170 -13.70 23.19 7.58
N ALA A 171 -13.42 22.12 6.83
CA ALA A 171 -14.43 21.46 6.01
C ALA A 171 -15.48 20.72 6.87
N LEU A 172 -15.03 19.98 7.90
CA LEU A 172 -15.91 19.24 8.80
C LEU A 172 -16.73 20.14 9.73
N ASP A 173 -16.18 21.27 10.17
CA ASP A 173 -16.91 22.27 10.99
C ASP A 173 -18.10 22.90 10.25
N LYS A 174 -17.99 23.03 8.92
CA LYS A 174 -19.06 23.57 8.07
C LYS A 174 -20.10 22.53 7.69
N ASP A 175 -19.80 21.25 7.86
CA ASP A 175 -20.72 20.16 7.50
C ASP A 175 -21.62 19.85 8.70
N PRO A 176 -22.94 20.13 8.63
CA PRO A 176 -23.87 19.94 9.75
C PRO A 176 -24.03 18.48 10.18
N ARG A 177 -23.54 17.55 9.36
CA ARG A 177 -23.57 16.13 9.65
C ARG A 177 -22.45 15.70 10.62
N TRP A 178 -21.51 16.59 10.95
CA TRP A 178 -20.40 16.36 11.88
C TRP A 178 -20.46 17.32 13.07
N LYS A 179 -20.03 16.85 14.23
CA LYS A 179 -19.81 17.68 15.42
C LYS A 179 -18.48 17.34 16.09
N ARG A 180 -17.80 18.34 16.64
CA ARG A 180 -16.61 18.11 17.46
C ARG A 180 -17.01 17.35 18.74
N LEU A 181 -16.34 16.24 19.00
CA LEU A 181 -16.53 15.41 20.19
C LEU A 181 -15.40 15.62 21.21
N PHE A 182 -14.18 15.76 20.72
CA PHE A 182 -12.98 15.87 21.53
C PHE A 182 -11.99 16.81 20.82
N VAL A 183 -11.38 17.71 21.57
CA VAL A 183 -10.44 18.71 21.07
C VAL A 183 -9.18 18.65 21.93
N LEU A 184 -8.05 18.37 21.29
CA LEU A 184 -6.72 18.40 21.89
C LEU A 184 -5.76 18.88 20.81
N ASP A 185 -5.57 20.19 20.70
CA ASP A 185 -4.89 20.79 19.55
C ASP A 185 -3.51 20.15 19.26
N PRO A 186 -3.20 19.85 17.98
CA PRO A 186 -4.01 20.11 16.78
C PRO A 186 -5.08 19.05 16.44
N TYR A 187 -5.24 18.02 17.28
CA TYR A 187 -6.08 16.84 17.06
C TYR A 187 -7.54 17.07 17.46
N VAL A 188 -8.46 16.81 16.53
CA VAL A 188 -9.91 16.93 16.79
C VAL A 188 -10.62 15.66 16.35
N ILE A 189 -11.42 15.07 17.23
CA ILE A 189 -12.30 13.96 16.89
C ILE A 189 -13.68 14.54 16.58
N TYR A 190 -14.15 14.30 15.36
CA TYR A 190 -15.50 14.59 14.91
C TYR A 190 -16.38 13.35 15.05
N ARG A 191 -17.67 13.55 15.34
CA ARG A 191 -18.68 12.50 15.44
C ARG A 191 -19.84 12.80 14.49
N ARG A 192 -20.34 11.78 13.79
CA ARG A 192 -21.57 11.84 12.99
C ARG A 192 -22.76 12.24 13.88
N THR A 193 -23.58 13.19 13.43
CA THR A 193 -24.82 13.58 14.10
C THR A 193 -25.95 12.59 13.83
N ASP A 194 -26.00 12.06 12.61
CA ASP A 194 -26.88 10.97 12.17
C ASP A 194 -26.01 9.77 11.77
N PRO A 195 -25.78 8.80 12.67
CA PRO A 195 -24.84 7.71 12.43
C PRO A 195 -25.38 6.69 11.42
N PRO A 196 -24.50 6.00 10.66
CA PRO A 196 -24.91 4.90 9.79
C PRO A 196 -25.60 3.78 10.60
N GLY A 197 -26.52 3.05 9.94
CA GLY A 197 -27.37 2.01 10.55
C GLY A 197 -26.66 0.71 10.99
N GLY A 198 -25.34 0.75 11.26
CA GLY A 198 -24.53 -0.41 11.66
C GLY A 198 -23.76 -1.07 10.52
N TYR A 199 -23.17 -2.22 10.82
CA TYR A 199 -22.46 -3.06 9.84
C TYR A 199 -23.44 -3.75 8.90
N VAL A 200 -24.59 -4.19 9.38
CA VAL A 200 -25.66 -4.87 8.65
C VAL A 200 -26.80 -3.90 8.39
N ARG A 201 -27.10 -3.65 7.12
CA ARG A 201 -28.20 -2.76 6.72
C ARG A 201 -28.98 -3.30 5.53
N VAL A 202 -30.26 -2.94 5.44
CA VAL A 202 -31.03 -3.11 4.21
C VAL A 202 -30.72 -1.92 3.29
N PRO A 203 -30.27 -2.16 2.04
CA PRO A 203 -30.02 -1.09 1.06
C PRO A 203 -31.25 -0.22 0.81
N LYS A 204 -31.05 1.09 0.58
CA LYS A 204 -32.13 2.02 0.21
C LYS A 204 -32.72 1.72 -1.18
N PHE A 205 -31.91 1.16 -2.08
CA PHE A 205 -32.32 0.72 -3.41
C PHE A 205 -32.00 -0.75 -3.58
N ARG A 206 -32.82 -1.44 -4.38
CA ARG A 206 -32.63 -2.86 -4.67
C ARG A 206 -31.26 -3.10 -5.32
N PRO A 207 -30.51 -4.13 -4.90
CA PRO A 207 -29.21 -4.42 -5.50
C PRO A 207 -29.33 -4.85 -6.95
N VAL A 208 -28.29 -4.58 -7.73
CA VAL A 208 -28.23 -4.85 -9.17
C VAL A 208 -27.13 -5.87 -9.45
N LEU A 209 -27.45 -6.95 -10.17
CA LEU A 209 -26.45 -7.89 -10.66
C LEU A 209 -25.63 -7.25 -11.77
N ILE A 210 -24.31 -7.38 -11.69
CA ILE A 210 -23.41 -7.00 -12.78
C ILE A 210 -22.64 -8.23 -13.28
N GLU A 211 -22.72 -8.44 -14.60
CA GLU A 211 -21.91 -9.40 -15.33
C GLU A 211 -20.57 -8.73 -15.66
N THR A 212 -19.51 -9.13 -14.97
CA THR A 212 -18.17 -8.52 -15.14
C THR A 212 -17.04 -9.52 -14.87
N GLU A 213 -16.01 -9.45 -15.70
CA GLU A 213 -14.76 -10.18 -15.50
C GLU A 213 -13.80 -9.43 -14.55
N ASN A 214 -13.92 -8.09 -14.47
CA ASN A 214 -13.03 -7.22 -13.70
C ASN A 214 -13.79 -6.40 -12.64
N TRP A 215 -14.49 -7.12 -11.76
CA TRP A 215 -15.28 -6.52 -10.68
C TRP A 215 -14.52 -5.48 -9.85
N LYS A 216 -13.20 -5.63 -9.65
CA LYS A 216 -12.40 -4.67 -8.85
C LYS A 216 -12.39 -3.29 -9.48
N LYS A 217 -12.17 -3.20 -10.79
CA LYS A 217 -12.18 -1.91 -11.52
C LYS A 217 -13.60 -1.39 -11.67
N ASP A 218 -14.56 -2.26 -11.91
CA ASP A 218 -15.95 -1.87 -12.10
C ASP A 218 -16.56 -1.32 -10.82
N PHE A 219 -16.35 -1.99 -9.68
CA PHE A 219 -16.77 -1.49 -8.38
C PHE A 219 -16.03 -0.20 -8.01
N HIS A 220 -14.78 -0.03 -8.44
CA HIS A 220 -14.06 1.24 -8.26
C HIS A 220 -14.65 2.38 -9.09
N ARG A 221 -15.05 2.14 -10.35
CA ARG A 221 -15.77 3.13 -11.17
C ARG A 221 -17.12 3.49 -10.56
N TRP A 222 -17.83 2.52 -10.00
CA TRP A 222 -19.05 2.75 -9.22
C TRP A 222 -18.78 3.63 -7.99
N PHE A 223 -17.72 3.32 -7.23
CA PHE A 223 -17.36 4.03 -6.00
C PHE A 223 -16.93 5.49 -6.22
N ASP A 224 -16.45 5.81 -7.42
CA ASP A 224 -16.13 7.17 -7.83
C ASP A 224 -17.38 8.05 -8.00
N LYS A 225 -18.54 7.48 -8.32
CA LYS A 225 -19.76 8.26 -8.62
C LYS A 225 -20.61 8.48 -7.37
N ASP A 226 -20.69 9.72 -6.92
CA ASP A 226 -21.40 10.10 -5.68
C ASP A 226 -22.87 9.68 -5.68
N GLY A 227 -23.55 9.83 -6.81
CA GLY A 227 -24.96 9.46 -6.96
C GLY A 227 -25.24 7.96 -6.95
N LEU A 228 -24.22 7.10 -7.05
CA LEU A 228 -24.41 5.64 -7.19
C LEU A 228 -24.20 4.85 -5.89
N LEU A 229 -23.62 5.45 -4.85
CA LEU A 229 -23.24 4.75 -3.61
C LEU A 229 -24.40 4.06 -2.89
N ASP A 230 -25.63 4.55 -3.07
CA ASP A 230 -26.85 3.99 -2.47
C ASP A 230 -27.42 2.77 -3.24
N VAL A 231 -26.90 2.43 -4.42
CA VAL A 231 -27.32 1.28 -5.24
C VAL A 231 -26.20 0.24 -5.27
N PRO A 232 -26.29 -0.85 -4.47
CA PRO A 232 -25.24 -1.87 -4.43
C PRO A 232 -25.19 -2.67 -5.73
N LEU A 233 -23.98 -2.84 -6.26
CA LEU A 233 -23.71 -3.83 -7.29
C LEU A 233 -23.40 -5.18 -6.64
N VAL A 234 -23.88 -6.28 -7.22
CA VAL A 234 -23.57 -7.65 -6.80
C VAL A 234 -22.95 -8.39 -7.96
N ALA A 235 -21.78 -8.99 -7.76
CA ALA A 235 -21.07 -9.69 -8.82
C ALA A 235 -21.81 -11.00 -9.18
N ALA A 236 -22.40 -11.06 -10.37
CA ALA A 236 -23.28 -12.14 -10.80
C ALA A 236 -22.61 -13.53 -10.74
N ARG A 237 -21.31 -13.60 -11.01
CA ARG A 237 -20.49 -14.82 -10.89
C ARG A 237 -20.48 -15.45 -9.50
N THR A 238 -20.80 -14.69 -8.45
CA THR A 238 -20.86 -15.20 -7.07
C THR A 238 -22.27 -15.66 -6.67
N VAL A 239 -23.28 -15.42 -7.52
CA VAL A 239 -24.68 -15.71 -7.24
C VAL A 239 -25.10 -16.99 -7.98
N PRO A 240 -25.38 -18.10 -7.28
CA PRO A 240 -25.84 -19.34 -7.91
C PRO A 240 -27.25 -19.17 -8.48
N ALA A 241 -27.63 -20.04 -9.42
CA ALA A 241 -28.93 -19.98 -10.09
C ALA A 241 -30.12 -19.99 -9.11
N SER A 242 -30.02 -20.75 -8.02
CA SER A 242 -31.03 -20.82 -6.96
C SER A 242 -31.25 -19.50 -6.20
N ALA A 243 -30.27 -18.60 -6.21
CA ALA A 243 -30.33 -17.31 -5.50
C ALA A 243 -30.60 -16.12 -6.42
N ARG A 244 -30.61 -16.31 -7.75
CA ARG A 244 -30.82 -15.20 -8.71
C ARG A 244 -32.19 -14.53 -8.55
N GLY A 245 -33.21 -15.27 -8.10
CA GLY A 245 -34.55 -14.71 -7.84
C GLY A 245 -34.57 -13.58 -6.81
N PHE A 246 -33.57 -13.50 -5.93
CA PHE A 246 -33.44 -12.40 -4.95
C PHE A 246 -32.89 -11.10 -5.57
N PHE A 247 -32.38 -11.14 -6.80
CA PHE A 247 -31.76 -10.02 -7.50
C PHE A 247 -32.40 -9.83 -8.88
N PRO A 248 -33.60 -9.23 -8.97
CA PRO A 248 -34.34 -9.12 -10.22
C PRO A 248 -33.78 -8.08 -11.20
N LEU A 249 -32.83 -7.25 -10.78
CA LEU A 249 -32.22 -6.19 -11.59
C LEU A 249 -30.85 -6.62 -12.07
N SER A 250 -30.51 -6.28 -13.32
CA SER A 250 -29.19 -6.52 -13.89
C SER A 250 -28.70 -5.31 -14.70
N THR A 251 -27.38 -5.24 -14.89
CA THR A 251 -26.71 -4.26 -15.73
C THR A 251 -25.41 -4.84 -16.31
N SER A 252 -24.96 -4.31 -17.45
CA SER A 252 -23.62 -4.52 -18.00
C SER A 252 -22.68 -3.34 -17.72
N SER A 253 -23.19 -2.26 -17.13
CA SER A 253 -22.45 -1.02 -16.89
C SER A 253 -22.29 -0.79 -15.38
N PRO A 254 -21.07 -0.51 -14.89
CA PRO A 254 -20.87 -0.17 -13.48
C PRO A 254 -21.40 1.23 -13.10
N THR A 255 -21.75 2.04 -14.10
CA THR A 255 -22.15 3.45 -13.90
C THR A 255 -23.56 3.78 -14.35
N ASP A 256 -24.23 2.86 -15.05
CA ASP A 256 -25.63 3.00 -15.46
C ASP A 256 -26.46 1.91 -14.77
N LEU A 257 -27.15 2.32 -13.70
CA LEU A 257 -27.82 1.42 -12.76
C LEU A 257 -29.32 1.73 -12.69
N PRO A 258 -30.19 0.72 -12.82
CA PRO A 258 -31.61 0.88 -12.52
C PRO A 258 -31.79 1.24 -11.03
N ARG A 259 -32.61 2.25 -10.76
CA ARG A 259 -32.88 2.73 -9.40
C ARG A 259 -34.29 2.35 -8.98
N VAL A 260 -34.41 1.26 -8.23
CA VAL A 260 -35.69 0.83 -7.64
C VAL A 260 -35.61 0.96 -6.13
N PRO A 261 -36.35 1.89 -5.50
CA PRO A 261 -36.35 2.05 -4.05
C PRO A 261 -36.79 0.78 -3.32
N GLU A 262 -36.18 0.50 -2.18
CA GLU A 262 -36.65 -0.52 -1.25
C GLU A 262 -37.51 0.12 -0.16
N THR A 263 -38.78 -0.24 -0.11
CA THR A 263 -39.79 0.39 0.77
C THR A 263 -40.00 -0.35 2.08
N SER A 264 -39.41 -1.53 2.24
CA SER A 264 -39.56 -2.36 3.43
C SER A 264 -38.93 -1.72 4.66
N ARG A 265 -39.66 -1.71 5.77
CA ARG A 265 -39.15 -1.23 7.06
C ARG A 265 -38.62 -2.41 7.87
N CYS A 266 -37.31 -2.52 7.94
CA CYS A 266 -36.63 -3.64 8.59
C CYS A 266 -35.90 -3.18 9.84
N ALA A 267 -36.07 -3.91 10.94
CA ALA A 267 -35.27 -3.73 12.14
C ALA A 267 -34.15 -4.77 12.13
N VAL A 268 -32.92 -4.33 12.42
CA VAL A 268 -31.73 -5.19 12.48
C VAL A 268 -31.03 -4.96 13.80
N THR A 269 -30.63 -6.04 14.45
CA THR A 269 -29.72 -6.03 15.60
C THR A 269 -28.53 -6.91 15.30
N GLU A 270 -27.32 -6.48 15.65
CA GLU A 270 -26.09 -7.17 15.25
C GLU A 270 -25.10 -7.32 16.41
N LYS A 271 -24.26 -8.34 16.31
CA LYS A 271 -23.10 -8.57 17.15
C LYS A 271 -21.92 -8.96 16.26
N VAL A 272 -20.89 -8.12 16.26
CA VAL A 272 -19.69 -8.31 15.44
C VAL A 272 -18.51 -8.69 16.32
N SER A 273 -17.75 -9.69 15.88
CA SER A 273 -16.48 -10.12 16.45
C SER A 273 -15.46 -10.35 15.33
N SER A 274 -14.23 -10.71 15.66
CA SER A 274 -13.14 -10.82 14.68
C SER A 274 -13.41 -11.79 13.53
N LEU A 275 -14.10 -12.90 13.77
CA LEU A 275 -14.32 -13.97 12.78
C LEU A 275 -15.80 -14.41 12.69
N GLU A 276 -16.70 -13.70 13.37
CA GLU A 276 -18.12 -14.03 13.43
C GLU A 276 -18.97 -12.77 13.49
N ILE A 277 -20.06 -12.77 12.72
CA ILE A 277 -21.09 -11.74 12.71
C ILE A 277 -22.43 -12.45 12.90
N GLU A 278 -23.14 -12.14 13.97
CA GLU A 278 -24.50 -12.61 14.21
C GLU A 278 -25.45 -11.42 14.08
N PHE A 279 -26.54 -11.58 13.34
CA PHE A 279 -27.58 -10.55 13.30
C PHE A 279 -28.98 -11.15 13.24
N THR A 280 -29.94 -10.38 13.77
CA THR A 280 -31.36 -10.68 13.72
C THR A 280 -32.04 -9.64 12.84
N THR A 281 -32.97 -10.06 11.98
CA THR A 281 -33.73 -9.18 11.08
C THR A 281 -35.22 -9.53 11.08
N THR A 282 -36.06 -8.51 10.89
CA THR A 282 -37.52 -8.67 10.67
C THR A 282 -37.88 -8.90 9.21
N CYS A 283 -36.91 -8.90 8.29
CA CYS A 283 -37.12 -8.98 6.85
C CYS A 283 -36.37 -10.14 6.19
N PRO A 284 -36.68 -11.41 6.53
CA PRO A 284 -36.16 -12.54 5.78
C PRO A 284 -36.59 -12.46 4.30
N GLY A 285 -35.72 -12.93 3.41
CA GLY A 285 -35.89 -12.89 1.96
C GLY A 285 -35.37 -11.61 1.29
N LEU A 286 -35.11 -10.54 2.05
CA LEU A 286 -34.55 -9.30 1.50
C LEU A 286 -33.00 -9.27 1.58
N PRO A 287 -32.31 -8.75 0.56
CA PRO A 287 -30.86 -8.57 0.61
C PRO A 287 -30.41 -7.63 1.74
N HIS A 288 -29.49 -8.11 2.57
CA HIS A 288 -28.81 -7.37 3.63
C HIS A 288 -27.35 -7.14 3.24
N TYR A 289 -26.93 -5.90 3.37
CA TYR A 289 -25.61 -5.42 3.02
C TYR A 289 -24.74 -5.38 4.27
N ILE A 290 -23.63 -6.13 4.25
CA ILE A 290 -22.71 -6.26 5.38
C ILE A 290 -21.44 -5.48 5.06
N SER A 291 -21.18 -4.41 5.81
CA SER A 291 -20.06 -3.47 5.63
C SER A 291 -18.73 -4.05 6.11
N VAL A 292 -18.43 -5.28 5.71
CA VAL A 292 -17.22 -6.06 6.04
C VAL A 292 -16.73 -6.72 4.75
N ALA A 293 -15.41 -6.80 4.58
CA ALA A 293 -14.79 -7.28 3.37
C ALA A 293 -15.24 -8.71 3.00
N TYR A 294 -15.57 -8.91 1.72
CA TYR A 294 -15.92 -10.20 1.17
C TYR A 294 -14.71 -11.13 1.09
N HIS A 295 -14.95 -12.41 1.37
CA HIS A 295 -14.03 -13.50 1.12
C HIS A 295 -14.84 -14.79 0.90
N PRO A 296 -14.43 -15.69 -0.02
CA PRO A 296 -15.14 -16.95 -0.28
C PRO A 296 -15.20 -17.90 0.93
N ASN A 297 -14.42 -17.66 1.98
CA ASN A 297 -14.41 -18.48 3.20
C ASN A 297 -15.51 -18.10 4.21
N TRP A 298 -16.19 -16.98 4.02
CA TRP A 298 -17.35 -16.66 4.85
C TRP A 298 -18.44 -17.69 4.60
N ARG A 299 -18.93 -18.31 5.68
CA ARG A 299 -20.05 -19.25 5.68
C ARG A 299 -21.24 -18.59 6.36
N ALA A 300 -22.42 -18.78 5.80
CA ALA A 300 -23.66 -18.26 6.37
C ALA A 300 -24.56 -19.41 6.83
N GLU A 301 -25.03 -19.33 8.06
CA GLU A 301 -26.10 -20.16 8.62
C GLU A 301 -27.37 -19.30 8.67
N GLY A 302 -28.51 -19.85 8.24
CA GLY A 302 -29.79 -19.12 8.21
C GLY A 302 -29.97 -18.17 7.01
N ALA A 303 -29.10 -18.23 6.00
CA ALA A 303 -29.16 -17.38 4.79
C ALA A 303 -28.85 -18.15 3.50
N ALA A 304 -29.23 -17.59 2.35
CA ALA A 304 -29.05 -18.20 1.04
C ALA A 304 -27.58 -18.26 0.58
N GLY A 305 -26.71 -17.44 1.18
CA GLY A 305 -25.29 -17.39 0.84
C GLY A 305 -24.66 -16.05 1.19
N VAL A 306 -23.38 -15.95 0.88
CA VAL A 306 -22.58 -14.72 0.99
C VAL A 306 -22.12 -14.36 -0.41
N PHE A 307 -22.56 -13.21 -0.92
CA PHE A 307 -22.30 -12.76 -2.27
C PHE A 307 -21.38 -11.53 -2.26
N LEU A 308 -20.56 -11.39 -3.30
CA LEU A 308 -19.66 -10.25 -3.44
C LEU A 308 -20.43 -9.02 -3.90
N ALA A 309 -20.40 -7.95 -3.11
CA ALA A 309 -21.03 -6.68 -3.43
C ALA A 309 -20.03 -5.53 -3.46
N SER A 310 -20.34 -4.47 -4.22
CA SER A 310 -19.55 -3.24 -4.23
C SER A 310 -19.53 -2.62 -2.83
N PRO A 311 -18.45 -1.97 -2.38
CA PRO A 311 -17.16 -1.82 -3.06
C PRO A 311 -16.31 -3.10 -3.01
N ALA A 312 -16.39 -3.90 -1.96
CA ALA A 312 -15.85 -5.26 -1.87
C ALA A 312 -16.41 -5.93 -0.61
N PHE A 313 -17.70 -5.71 -0.37
CA PHE A 313 -18.42 -6.11 0.82
C PHE A 313 -19.22 -7.37 0.59
N MET A 314 -19.86 -7.87 1.64
CA MET A 314 -20.75 -9.01 1.54
C MET A 314 -22.20 -8.55 1.37
N MET A 315 -22.94 -9.25 0.52
CA MET A 315 -24.39 -9.23 0.48
C MET A 315 -24.90 -10.58 0.94
N VAL A 316 -25.86 -10.60 1.86
CA VAL A 316 -26.43 -11.81 2.44
C VAL A 316 -27.94 -11.74 2.32
N VAL A 317 -28.60 -12.84 1.93
CA VAL A 317 -30.07 -12.90 1.87
C VAL A 317 -30.55 -13.85 2.96
N PRO A 318 -31.06 -13.33 4.09
CA PRO A 318 -31.56 -14.15 5.20
C PRO A 318 -32.72 -15.03 4.76
N GLN A 319 -32.73 -16.30 5.15
CA GLN A 319 -33.86 -17.21 5.00
C GLN A 319 -34.62 -17.40 6.32
N GLN A 320 -33.99 -17.00 7.43
CA GLN A 320 -34.54 -17.05 8.79
C GLN A 320 -34.30 -15.70 9.48
N PRO A 321 -35.03 -15.39 10.57
CA PRO A 321 -34.83 -14.14 11.31
C PRO A 321 -33.43 -13.99 11.90
N VAL A 322 -32.76 -15.09 12.28
CA VAL A 322 -31.41 -15.08 12.86
C VAL A 322 -30.42 -15.64 11.85
N VAL A 323 -29.35 -14.89 11.59
CA VAL A 323 -28.27 -15.26 10.66
C VAL A 323 -26.94 -15.21 11.37
N ARG A 324 -26.11 -16.23 11.14
CA ARG A 324 -24.72 -16.27 11.61
C ARG A 324 -23.75 -16.38 10.44
N LEU A 325 -22.81 -15.45 10.36
CA LEU A 325 -21.70 -15.48 9.42
C LEU A 325 -20.44 -15.87 10.19
N ARG A 326 -19.74 -16.90 9.73
CA ARG A 326 -18.48 -17.36 10.32
C ARG A 326 -17.38 -17.46 9.28
N PHE A 327 -16.20 -16.95 9.61
CA PHE A 327 -15.05 -17.07 8.73
C PHE A 327 -14.43 -18.47 8.85
N GLY A 328 -14.53 -19.26 7.79
CA GLY A 328 -14.02 -20.62 7.75
C GLY A 328 -12.50 -20.71 7.56
N ARG A 329 -11.91 -21.76 8.13
CA ARG A 329 -10.53 -22.18 7.82
C ARG A 329 -10.47 -22.91 6.48
N THR A 330 -9.33 -22.79 5.81
CA THR A 330 -8.96 -23.53 4.60
C THR A 330 -8.21 -24.81 4.94
N ALA A 331 -8.00 -25.69 3.94
CA ALA A 331 -7.14 -26.85 4.09
C ALA A 331 -5.69 -26.47 4.44
N ILE A 332 -5.19 -25.35 3.89
CA ILE A 332 -3.83 -24.86 4.14
C ILE A 332 -3.69 -24.40 5.60
N ASP A 333 -4.71 -23.77 6.16
CA ASP A 333 -4.72 -23.40 7.58
C ASP A 333 -4.56 -24.63 8.48
N TRP A 334 -5.26 -25.72 8.17
CA TRP A 334 -5.14 -26.99 8.89
C TRP A 334 -3.76 -27.63 8.74
N VAL A 335 -3.20 -27.65 7.52
CA VAL A 335 -1.84 -28.14 7.28
C VAL A 335 -0.83 -27.34 8.10
N GLY A 336 -0.95 -26.01 8.14
CA GLY A 336 -0.08 -25.13 8.93
C GLY A 336 -0.17 -25.39 10.43
N ILE A 337 -1.38 -25.60 10.96
CA ILE A 337 -1.61 -25.96 12.36
C ILE A 337 -0.95 -27.31 12.67
N VAL A 338 -1.18 -28.34 11.86
CA VAL A 338 -0.59 -29.68 12.05
C VAL A 338 0.94 -29.61 11.97
N ALA A 339 1.49 -28.89 10.99
CA ALA A 339 2.94 -28.72 10.85
C ALA A 339 3.55 -27.99 12.06
N THR A 340 2.86 -26.99 12.60
CA THR A 340 3.29 -26.27 13.81
C THR A 340 3.28 -27.18 15.03
N LEU A 341 2.21 -27.95 15.23
CA LEU A 341 2.13 -28.94 16.32
C LEU A 341 3.20 -30.02 16.19
N ALA A 342 3.48 -30.50 14.97
CA ALA A 342 4.55 -31.43 14.69
C ALA A 342 5.93 -30.82 15.00
N GLY A 343 6.17 -29.56 14.60
CA GLY A 343 7.41 -28.83 14.89
C GLY A 343 7.63 -28.64 16.39
N ILE A 344 6.58 -28.25 17.13
CA ILE A 344 6.61 -28.17 18.60
C ILE A 344 6.94 -29.55 19.20
N GLY A 345 6.27 -30.61 18.71
CA GLY A 345 6.55 -31.98 19.12
C GLY A 345 8.01 -32.38 18.90
N LEU A 346 8.59 -32.02 17.75
CA LEU A 346 10.00 -32.26 17.44
C LEU A 346 10.96 -31.48 18.35
N CYS A 347 10.62 -30.25 18.74
CA CYS A 347 11.41 -29.49 19.71
C CYS A 347 11.48 -30.18 21.09
N PHE A 348 10.44 -30.89 21.49
CA PHE A 348 10.41 -31.66 22.74
C PHE A 348 10.93 -33.10 22.59
N ALA A 349 10.84 -33.68 21.39
CA ALA A 349 11.30 -35.04 21.09
C ALA A 349 12.78 -35.11 20.68
N MET A 350 13.41 -33.99 20.32
CA MET A 350 14.85 -33.93 20.15
C MET A 350 15.51 -34.22 21.51
N PRO A 351 16.23 -35.35 21.66
CA PRO A 351 16.99 -35.58 22.87
C PRO A 351 17.95 -34.41 23.03
N ARG A 352 18.00 -33.80 24.21
CA ARG A 352 19.17 -33.02 24.65
C ARG A 352 20.33 -34.02 24.82
N ARG A 353 20.83 -34.56 23.72
CA ARG A 353 22.00 -35.43 23.73
C ARG A 353 23.20 -34.51 23.85
N SER A 354 23.64 -34.32 25.09
CA SER A 354 24.96 -33.83 25.46
C SER A 354 26.03 -34.92 25.30
N ASP A 355 25.91 -35.78 24.27
CA ASP A 355 26.95 -36.75 23.98
C ASP A 355 27.72 -36.28 22.77
N ASP A 356 28.82 -35.62 23.12
CA ASP A 356 30.05 -35.51 22.36
C ASP A 356 30.36 -36.85 21.65
N THR A 357 29.91 -36.95 20.41
CA THR A 357 30.39 -37.99 19.50
C THR A 357 30.81 -37.27 18.23
N SER A 358 31.99 -36.66 18.30
CA SER A 358 32.81 -36.37 17.14
C SER A 358 33.02 -37.65 16.34
N ARG A 359 32.10 -37.95 15.41
CA ARG A 359 32.41 -38.85 14.30
C ARG A 359 33.45 -38.12 13.46
N GLU A 360 34.72 -38.41 13.74
CA GLU A 360 35.84 -37.92 12.94
C GLU A 360 35.59 -38.32 11.48
N LEU A 361 35.38 -37.31 10.62
CA LEU A 361 35.37 -37.53 9.17
C LEU A 361 36.70 -38.16 8.80
N SER A 362 36.67 -39.23 7.99
CA SER A 362 37.90 -39.87 7.52
C SER A 362 38.86 -38.82 6.91
N PRO A 363 40.19 -38.97 7.05
CA PRO A 363 41.17 -37.97 6.58
C PRO A 363 41.06 -37.65 5.08
N ALA A 364 40.48 -38.55 4.29
CA ALA A 364 40.18 -38.34 2.88
C ALA A 364 38.89 -37.52 2.66
N ALA A 365 37.84 -37.78 3.43
CA ALA A 365 36.60 -37.01 3.41
C ALA A 365 36.84 -35.59 3.94
N ALA A 366 37.63 -35.43 5.01
CA ALA A 366 38.03 -34.13 5.55
C ALA A 366 38.81 -33.30 4.51
N ARG A 367 39.77 -33.89 3.78
CA ARG A 367 40.52 -33.20 2.72
C ARG A 367 39.65 -32.81 1.51
N ARG A 368 38.76 -33.70 1.07
CA ARG A 368 37.81 -33.40 -0.03
C ARG A 368 36.81 -32.33 0.37
N PHE A 369 36.31 -32.38 1.60
CA PHE A 369 35.44 -31.36 2.17
C PHE A 369 36.18 -30.02 2.30
N GLN A 370 37.41 -30.00 2.82
CA GLN A 370 38.23 -28.77 2.89
C GLN A 370 38.50 -28.16 1.49
N ALA A 371 38.77 -28.97 0.47
CA ALA A 371 38.97 -28.47 -0.89
C ALA A 371 37.67 -27.92 -1.50
N ALA A 372 36.55 -28.65 -1.35
CA ALA A 372 35.24 -28.19 -1.81
C ALA A 372 34.81 -26.89 -1.09
N THR A 373 35.07 -26.79 0.21
CA THR A 373 34.72 -25.61 0.99
C THR A 373 35.62 -24.42 0.68
N ARG A 374 36.91 -24.60 0.37
CA ARG A 374 37.79 -23.52 -0.12
C ARG A 374 37.32 -22.97 -1.46
N ILE A 375 36.90 -23.85 -2.38
CA ILE A 375 36.36 -23.44 -3.69
C ILE A 375 35.02 -22.70 -3.50
N LEU A 376 34.13 -23.23 -2.65
CA LEU A 376 32.86 -22.58 -2.32
C LEU A 376 33.05 -21.24 -1.60
N LEU A 377 34.05 -21.10 -0.72
CA LEU A 377 34.41 -19.84 -0.06
C LEU A 377 34.98 -18.82 -1.03
N ALA A 378 35.88 -19.23 -1.93
CA ALA A 378 36.42 -18.35 -2.97
C ALA A 378 35.30 -17.87 -3.91
N PHE A 379 34.41 -18.78 -4.29
CA PHE A 379 33.22 -18.44 -5.09
C PHE A 379 32.28 -17.51 -4.33
N ALA A 380 31.97 -17.79 -3.07
CA ALA A 380 31.14 -16.93 -2.22
C ALA A 380 31.77 -15.53 -2.03
N LEU A 381 33.08 -15.44 -1.80
CA LEU A 381 33.79 -14.17 -1.70
C LEU A 381 33.74 -13.37 -3.00
N VAL A 382 33.89 -14.01 -4.16
CA VAL A 382 33.74 -13.35 -5.46
C VAL A 382 32.30 -12.90 -5.67
N VAL A 383 31.30 -13.73 -5.38
CA VAL A 383 29.88 -13.37 -5.49
C VAL A 383 29.52 -12.22 -4.54
N ILE A 384 30.02 -12.24 -3.30
CA ILE A 384 29.83 -11.17 -2.32
C ILE A 384 30.54 -9.91 -2.79
N ALA A 385 31.81 -9.97 -3.21
CA ALA A 385 32.55 -8.81 -3.71
C ALA A 385 31.86 -8.18 -4.92
N VAL A 386 31.42 -8.98 -5.90
CA VAL A 386 30.66 -8.51 -7.07
C VAL A 386 29.33 -7.90 -6.64
N SER A 387 28.60 -8.55 -5.72
CA SER A 387 27.29 -8.05 -5.25
C SER A 387 27.41 -6.76 -4.43
N VAL A 388 28.44 -6.66 -3.58
CA VAL A 388 28.76 -5.48 -2.78
C VAL A 388 29.19 -4.34 -3.70
N VAL A 389 30.11 -4.57 -4.65
CA VAL A 389 30.54 -3.54 -5.61
C VAL A 389 29.37 -3.03 -6.45
N ARG A 390 28.48 -3.93 -6.91
CA ARG A 390 27.29 -3.52 -7.68
C ARG A 390 26.30 -2.70 -6.84
N LYS A 391 25.97 -3.16 -5.63
CA LYS A 391 24.95 -2.52 -4.79
C LYS A 391 25.45 -1.26 -4.08
N VAL A 392 26.61 -1.34 -3.42
CA VAL A 392 27.22 -0.22 -2.70
C VAL A 392 27.76 0.81 -3.69
N GLY A 393 28.36 0.38 -4.80
CA GLY A 393 28.80 1.29 -5.87
C GLY A 393 27.65 2.13 -6.41
N ALA A 394 26.54 1.49 -6.81
CA ALA A 394 25.38 2.22 -7.32
C ALA A 394 24.81 3.23 -6.31
N GLN A 395 24.65 2.84 -5.04
CA GLN A 395 24.15 3.75 -4.00
C GLN A 395 25.12 4.89 -3.67
N TYR A 396 26.42 4.61 -3.63
CA TYR A 396 27.47 5.60 -3.39
C TYR A 396 27.46 6.69 -4.47
N PHE A 397 27.43 6.28 -5.74
CA PHE A 397 27.38 7.23 -6.85
C PHE A 397 26.04 7.97 -6.93
N ALA A 398 24.92 7.32 -6.57
CA ALA A 398 23.62 7.99 -6.52
C ALA A 398 23.59 9.13 -5.51
N ARG A 399 24.13 8.92 -4.30
CA ARG A 399 24.23 9.96 -3.25
C ARG A 399 25.11 11.13 -3.70
N ARG A 400 26.26 10.83 -4.31
CA ARG A 400 27.14 11.88 -4.87
C ARG A 400 26.49 12.62 -6.03
N GLY A 401 25.74 11.92 -6.87
CA GLY A 401 24.95 12.50 -7.94
C GLY A 401 23.91 13.47 -7.39
N TRP A 402 23.19 13.08 -6.34
CA TRP A 402 22.21 13.93 -5.66
C TRP A 402 22.85 15.17 -5.04
N GLN A 403 23.93 15.00 -4.26
CA GLN A 403 24.67 16.13 -3.67
C GLN A 403 25.17 17.11 -4.73
N ALA A 404 25.67 16.61 -5.87
CA ALA A 404 26.09 17.47 -6.97
C ALA A 404 24.90 18.16 -7.65
N PHE A 405 23.76 17.47 -7.79
CA PHE A 405 22.53 18.02 -8.37
C PHE A 405 21.95 19.15 -7.51
N GLU A 406 21.90 18.97 -6.18
CA GLU A 406 21.50 20.00 -5.22
C GLU A 406 22.46 21.20 -5.21
N ALA A 407 23.77 20.94 -5.32
CA ALA A 407 24.78 21.98 -5.48
C ALA A 407 24.77 22.65 -6.87
N GLN A 408 23.83 22.29 -7.75
CA GLN A 408 23.72 22.78 -9.13
C GLN A 408 24.94 22.48 -10.01
N ASP A 409 25.84 21.59 -9.58
CA ASP A 409 26.95 21.04 -10.38
C ASP A 409 26.41 19.90 -11.26
N TYR A 410 25.59 20.26 -12.24
CA TYR A 410 24.94 19.33 -13.16
C TYR A 410 25.93 18.50 -14.00
N PRO A 411 27.10 19.01 -14.45
CA PRO A 411 28.09 18.17 -15.13
C PRO A 411 28.61 17.05 -14.25
N ARG A 412 28.85 17.31 -12.95
CA ARG A 412 29.24 16.27 -11.99
C ARG A 412 28.09 15.33 -11.68
N ALA A 413 26.89 15.87 -11.46
CA ALA A 413 25.70 15.07 -11.21
C ALA A 413 25.48 14.03 -12.33
N ARG A 414 25.53 14.46 -13.59
CA ARG A 414 25.44 13.58 -14.77
C ARG A 414 26.46 12.43 -14.70
N ARG A 415 27.74 12.72 -14.45
CA ARG A 415 28.81 11.70 -14.40
C ARG A 415 28.58 10.68 -13.28
N GLU A 416 28.13 11.12 -12.11
CA GLU A 416 27.87 10.21 -10.99
C GLU A 416 26.59 9.37 -11.24
N TYR A 417 25.56 9.92 -11.88
CA TYR A 417 24.40 9.12 -12.30
C TYR A 417 24.75 8.12 -13.40
N GLU A 418 25.63 8.45 -14.35
CA GLU A 418 26.15 7.48 -15.33
C GLU A 418 26.90 6.32 -14.65
N ARG A 419 27.71 6.60 -13.62
CA ARG A 419 28.33 5.56 -12.79
C ARG A 419 27.29 4.75 -12.03
N THR A 420 26.26 5.39 -11.48
CA THR A 420 25.15 4.71 -10.81
C THR A 420 24.50 3.68 -11.73
N LEU A 421 24.27 4.04 -12.99
CA LEU A 421 23.70 3.14 -14.02
C LEU A 421 24.66 2.04 -14.44
N LEU A 422 25.98 2.30 -14.46
CA LEU A 422 27.00 1.30 -14.74
C LEU A 422 26.99 0.17 -13.69
N PHE A 423 26.92 0.52 -12.41
CA PHE A 423 26.96 -0.45 -11.29
C PHE A 423 25.58 -1.05 -10.97
N GLY A 424 24.50 -0.34 -11.28
CA GLY A 424 23.13 -0.66 -10.88
C GLY A 424 22.24 -1.40 -11.90
N ARG A 425 22.76 -1.81 -13.08
CA ARG A 425 21.95 -2.45 -14.15
C ARG A 425 20.98 -3.50 -13.61
N GLY A 426 19.68 -3.25 -13.77
CA GLY A 426 18.57 -4.18 -13.47
C GLY A 426 17.82 -3.94 -12.15
N HIS A 427 18.19 -2.93 -11.34
CA HIS A 427 17.50 -2.61 -10.07
C HIS A 427 16.58 -1.38 -10.16
N ALA A 428 15.59 -1.29 -9.26
CA ALA A 428 14.61 -0.19 -9.17
C ALA A 428 15.25 1.22 -9.07
N SER A 429 16.43 1.33 -8.45
CA SER A 429 17.23 2.57 -8.39
C SER A 429 17.74 3.05 -9.75
N SER A 430 17.64 2.23 -10.80
CA SER A 430 18.05 2.62 -12.16
C SER A 430 17.09 3.66 -12.73
N ALA A 431 15.80 3.60 -12.43
CA ALA A 431 14.82 4.57 -12.97
C ALA A 431 15.08 5.99 -12.44
N ASP A 432 15.32 6.13 -11.12
CA ASP A 432 15.68 7.42 -10.52
C ASP A 432 16.98 7.96 -11.11
N ALA A 433 18.01 7.12 -11.22
CA ALA A 433 19.29 7.53 -11.79
C ALA A 433 19.18 7.90 -13.29
N MET A 434 18.33 7.23 -14.06
CA MET A 434 18.03 7.59 -15.45
C MET A 434 17.35 8.95 -15.51
N PHE A 435 16.34 9.19 -14.65
CA PHE A 435 15.65 10.46 -14.58
C PHE A 435 16.59 11.60 -14.19
N TRP A 436 17.36 11.45 -13.10
CA TRP A 436 18.25 12.52 -12.63
C TRP A 436 19.43 12.77 -13.57
N ARG A 437 19.90 11.76 -14.32
CA ARG A 437 20.85 11.96 -15.42
C ARG A 437 20.24 12.82 -16.53
N ALA A 438 19.02 12.49 -16.98
CA ALA A 438 18.31 13.25 -18.00
C ALA A 438 18.00 14.68 -17.54
N SER A 439 17.56 14.83 -16.28
CA SER A 439 17.32 16.12 -15.64
C SER A 439 18.59 16.95 -15.46
N SER A 440 19.74 16.31 -15.23
CA SER A 440 21.03 17.03 -15.22
C SER A 440 21.34 17.63 -16.60
N LEU A 441 21.13 16.86 -17.68
CA LEU A 441 21.29 17.35 -19.06
C LEU A 441 20.33 18.50 -19.36
N PHE A 442 19.07 18.35 -18.97
CA PHE A 442 18.05 19.39 -19.11
C PHE A 442 18.43 20.70 -18.39
N ARG A 443 18.96 20.61 -17.16
CA ARG A 443 19.39 21.76 -16.36
C ARG A 443 20.64 22.44 -16.93
N MET A 444 21.49 21.70 -17.66
CA MET A 444 22.61 22.26 -18.43
C MET A 444 22.17 22.89 -19.77
N ASN A 445 20.86 22.94 -20.05
CA ASN A 445 20.29 23.35 -21.33
C ASN A 445 20.71 22.47 -22.53
N ASP A 446 21.26 21.28 -22.27
CA ASP A 446 21.59 20.28 -23.29
C ASP A 446 20.35 19.45 -23.62
N CYS A 447 19.43 20.09 -24.36
CA CYS A 447 18.17 19.46 -24.77
C CYS A 447 18.40 18.32 -25.78
N ALA A 448 19.48 18.39 -26.57
CA ALA A 448 19.83 17.36 -27.54
C ALA A 448 20.26 16.05 -26.84
N GLY A 449 20.99 16.14 -25.73
CA GLY A 449 21.31 14.99 -24.88
C GLY A 449 20.17 14.54 -23.96
N ALA A 450 19.35 15.48 -23.47
CA ALA A 450 18.28 15.18 -22.51
C ALA A 450 17.12 14.36 -23.12
N ILE A 451 16.69 14.69 -24.34
CA ILE A 451 15.59 13.98 -25.03
C ILE A 451 15.83 12.46 -25.09
N PRO A 452 16.93 11.95 -25.68
CA PRO A 452 17.15 10.50 -25.75
C PRO A 452 17.32 9.85 -24.37
N ALA A 453 17.79 10.60 -23.36
CA ALA A 453 17.90 10.08 -22.00
C ALA A 453 16.53 9.93 -21.31
N TYR A 454 15.59 10.87 -21.54
CA TYR A 454 14.20 10.74 -21.11
C TYR A 454 13.45 9.64 -21.88
N ASP A 455 13.65 9.55 -23.20
CA ASP A 455 13.08 8.47 -24.01
C ASP A 455 13.57 7.09 -23.55
N GLU A 456 14.85 6.96 -23.16
CA GLU A 456 15.39 5.70 -22.62
C GLU A 456 14.66 5.27 -21.34
N LEU A 457 14.34 6.23 -20.46
CA LEU A 457 13.57 5.97 -19.24
C LEU A 457 12.16 5.47 -19.58
N ILE A 458 11.46 6.16 -20.47
CA ILE A 458 10.09 5.84 -20.86
C ILE A 458 10.03 4.48 -21.55
N ALA A 459 10.97 4.19 -22.45
CA ALA A 459 11.02 2.92 -23.16
C ALA A 459 11.32 1.73 -22.25
N ARG A 460 12.18 1.90 -21.23
CA ARG A 460 12.56 0.80 -20.33
C ARG A 460 11.61 0.62 -19.16
N VAL A 461 11.01 1.71 -18.67
CA VAL A 461 10.19 1.70 -17.44
C VAL A 461 8.93 2.58 -17.61
N PRO A 462 8.03 2.23 -18.54
CA PRO A 462 6.91 3.10 -18.95
C PRO A 462 5.89 3.40 -17.84
N GLU A 463 5.75 2.52 -16.85
CA GLU A 463 4.82 2.68 -15.71
C GLU A 463 5.46 3.41 -14.51
N ASN A 464 6.71 3.87 -14.61
CA ASN A 464 7.39 4.53 -13.50
C ASN A 464 6.85 5.96 -13.25
N VAL A 465 6.91 6.40 -11.99
CA VAL A 465 6.47 7.74 -11.55
C VAL A 465 7.14 8.89 -12.32
N TRP A 466 8.34 8.69 -12.85
CA TRP A 466 9.08 9.68 -13.65
C TRP A 466 8.70 9.71 -15.12
N ALA A 467 7.98 8.71 -15.64
CA ALA A 467 7.65 8.64 -17.07
C ALA A 467 6.75 9.81 -17.53
N PRO A 468 5.69 10.21 -16.80
CA PRO A 468 4.89 11.38 -17.17
C PRO A 468 5.70 12.68 -17.17
N GLU A 469 6.58 12.87 -16.18
CA GLU A 469 7.45 14.05 -16.11
C GLU A 469 8.45 14.05 -17.27
N SER A 470 9.09 12.91 -17.53
CA SER A 470 10.07 12.75 -18.60
C SER A 470 9.46 13.10 -19.96
N GLN A 471 8.23 12.64 -20.23
CA GLN A 471 7.52 12.96 -21.46
C GLN A 471 7.21 14.46 -21.58
N TYR A 472 6.80 15.09 -20.47
CA TYR A 472 6.60 16.54 -20.44
C TYR A 472 7.91 17.31 -20.69
N GLN A 473 9.01 16.90 -20.06
CA GLN A 473 10.32 17.53 -20.24
C GLN A 473 10.85 17.39 -21.67
N ILE A 474 10.55 16.29 -22.38
CA ILE A 474 10.84 16.14 -23.81
C ILE A 474 10.15 17.25 -24.63
N GLY A 475 8.89 17.56 -24.33
CA GLY A 475 8.18 18.67 -24.99
C GLY A 475 8.84 20.03 -24.74
N ILE A 476 9.27 20.29 -23.50
CA ILE A 476 10.01 21.51 -23.15
C ILE A 476 11.36 21.57 -23.89
N CYS A 477 12.10 20.47 -23.96
CA CYS A 477 13.35 20.37 -24.71
C CYS A 477 13.14 20.68 -26.20
N GLN A 478 12.11 20.11 -26.82
CA GLN A 478 11.80 20.33 -28.24
C GLN A 478 11.43 21.79 -28.52
N GLN A 479 10.73 22.44 -27.59
CA GLN A 479 10.43 23.86 -27.69
C GLN A 479 11.71 24.71 -27.59
N ARG A 480 12.63 24.39 -26.67
CA ARG A 480 13.94 25.07 -26.54
C ARG A 480 14.83 24.88 -27.76
N LEU A 481 14.69 23.76 -28.47
CA LEU A 481 15.39 23.47 -29.72
C LEU A 481 14.75 24.14 -30.94
N GLY A 482 13.69 24.95 -30.77
CA GLY A 482 13.01 25.62 -31.87
C GLY A 482 12.17 24.67 -32.74
N GLN A 483 11.69 23.56 -32.18
CA GLN A 483 10.89 22.54 -32.89
C GLN A 483 9.44 22.53 -32.36
N PRO A 484 8.62 23.54 -32.67
CA PRO A 484 7.29 23.70 -32.08
C PRO A 484 6.33 22.55 -32.45
N ALA A 485 6.42 22.01 -33.67
CA ALA A 485 5.61 20.86 -34.08
C ALA A 485 5.95 19.59 -33.30
N ALA A 486 7.23 19.34 -33.05
CA ALA A 486 7.66 18.22 -32.22
C ALA A 486 7.19 18.42 -30.77
N ALA A 487 7.39 19.62 -30.21
CA ALA A 487 6.97 19.97 -28.86
C ALA A 487 5.46 19.75 -28.66
N ALA A 488 4.62 20.21 -29.59
CA ALA A 488 3.19 19.97 -29.56
C ALA A 488 2.85 18.46 -29.58
N ALA A 489 3.56 17.67 -30.38
CA ALA A 489 3.37 16.22 -30.40
C ALA A 489 3.78 15.54 -29.07
N ALA A 490 4.87 15.99 -28.43
CA ALA A 490 5.27 15.49 -27.12
C ALA A 490 4.28 15.85 -26.02
N PHE A 491 3.80 17.11 -25.98
CA PHE A 491 2.78 17.51 -25.02
C PHE A 491 1.46 16.77 -25.22
N ARG A 492 1.03 16.57 -26.46
CA ARG A 492 -0.16 15.76 -26.76
C ARG A 492 -0.01 14.32 -26.26
N ARG A 493 1.15 13.69 -26.47
CA ARG A 493 1.44 12.37 -25.88
C ARG A 493 1.38 12.39 -24.35
N THR A 494 1.86 13.46 -23.69
CA THR A 494 1.73 13.58 -22.23
C THR A 494 0.27 13.59 -21.79
N VAL A 495 -0.58 14.35 -22.48
CA VAL A 495 -2.03 14.43 -22.20
C VAL A 495 -2.71 13.08 -22.42
N ASP A 496 -2.46 12.45 -23.57
CA ASP A 496 -3.16 11.24 -23.99
C ASP A 496 -2.73 10.01 -23.17
N GLN A 497 -1.44 9.87 -22.87
CA GLN A 497 -0.91 8.67 -22.19
C GLN A 497 -0.92 8.78 -20.66
N TYR A 498 -0.93 10.01 -20.12
CA TYR A 498 -0.81 10.26 -18.69
C TYR A 498 -1.92 11.20 -18.17
N GLU A 499 -3.15 10.99 -18.63
CA GLU A 499 -4.33 11.85 -18.39
C GLU A 499 -4.54 12.21 -16.91
N SER A 500 -4.31 11.27 -15.99
CA SER A 500 -4.48 11.45 -14.54
C SER A 500 -3.27 12.09 -13.83
N SER A 501 -2.19 12.40 -14.54
CA SER A 501 -0.98 12.99 -13.96
C SER A 501 -1.05 14.53 -13.96
N ARG A 502 -0.42 15.18 -12.96
CA ARG A 502 -0.24 16.64 -12.95
C ARG A 502 0.41 17.17 -14.24
N TRP A 503 1.26 16.38 -14.88
CA TRP A 503 1.96 16.73 -16.11
C TRP A 503 1.03 16.82 -17.33
N SER A 504 -0.10 16.10 -17.33
CA SER A 504 -1.13 16.23 -18.36
C SER A 504 -1.73 17.63 -18.37
N GLY A 505 -2.11 18.17 -17.20
CA GLY A 505 -2.62 19.55 -17.08
C GLY A 505 -1.61 20.58 -17.59
N LEU A 506 -0.35 20.49 -17.14
CA LEU A 506 0.73 21.38 -17.60
C LEU A 506 1.03 21.25 -19.10
N ALA A 507 0.93 20.04 -19.65
CA ALA A 507 1.10 19.79 -21.08
C ALA A 507 -0.05 20.38 -21.90
N ALA A 508 -1.28 20.26 -21.42
CA ALA A 508 -2.45 20.85 -22.05
C ALA A 508 -2.36 22.38 -22.08
N ASP A 509 -1.88 23.01 -21.01
CA ASP A 509 -1.64 24.46 -20.97
C ASP A 509 -0.62 24.88 -22.03
N ARG A 510 0.53 24.18 -22.09
CA ARG A 510 1.58 24.44 -23.10
C ARG A 510 1.10 24.21 -24.53
N LEU A 511 0.27 23.20 -24.75
CA LEU A 511 -0.30 22.92 -26.06
C LEU A 511 -1.18 24.07 -26.53
N ARG A 512 -2.04 24.60 -25.65
CA ARG A 512 -2.88 25.78 -25.96
C ARG A 512 -2.05 27.02 -26.26
N GLU A 513 -0.96 27.24 -25.51
CA GLU A 513 -0.03 28.34 -25.80
C GLU A 513 0.62 28.20 -27.20
N LEU A 514 1.04 27.00 -27.58
CA LEU A 514 1.65 26.75 -28.89
C LEU A 514 0.64 26.88 -30.04
N GLU A 515 -0.62 26.49 -29.82
CA GLU A 515 -1.70 26.60 -30.79
C GLU A 515 -2.24 28.04 -30.92
N ALA A 516 -2.09 28.87 -29.88
CA ALA A 516 -2.47 30.28 -29.89
C ALA A 516 -1.49 31.18 -30.66
N ILE A 517 -0.28 30.69 -30.99
CA ILE A 517 0.69 31.43 -31.81
C ILE A 517 0.36 31.19 -33.28
N PRO A 518 -0.11 32.21 -34.05
CA PRO A 518 -0.41 32.03 -35.46
C PRO A 518 0.87 31.64 -36.21
N TRP A 519 0.84 30.46 -36.82
CA TRP A 519 1.93 29.84 -37.56
C TRP A 519 2.35 30.75 -38.73
N GLN A 520 3.34 31.63 -38.54
CA GLN A 520 4.05 32.25 -39.66
C GLN A 520 5.03 31.23 -40.21
N GLY A 521 4.60 30.49 -41.23
CA GLY A 521 5.47 29.61 -41.99
C GLY A 521 6.61 30.40 -42.62
N THR A 522 7.84 30.11 -42.22
CA THR A 522 9.03 30.53 -42.97
C THR A 522 9.43 29.44 -43.95
N ARG A 523 9.62 29.91 -45.19
CA ARG A 523 10.12 29.25 -46.39
C ARG A 523 11.48 28.61 -46.21
#